data_AF-A0A8J3QBJ0-F1
#
_entry.id   AF-A0A8J3QBJ0-F1
#
_cell.length_a   1.000
_cell.length_b   1.000
_cell.length_c   1.000
_cell.angle_alpha   90.00
_cell.angle_beta   90.00
_cell.angle_gamma   90.00
#
_symmetry.space_group_name_H-M   'P 1'
#
loop_
_entity.id
_entity.type
_entity.pdbx_description
1 polymer ?
#
loop_
_entity_poly.entity_id
_entity_poly.type
_entity_poly.pdbx_seq_one_letter_code
_entity_poly.pdbx_strand_id
1 'polypeptide(L)'
;MEDRRPVVGDFLTLFDIGEIAQWTRHGESMIRRWIGSGKIPGCYRTRPGGKIFMSGDQLALLIRSWQEADIEPPNPARRSTRVKRRDPVAPTRRGGHAPKQRLAS
;
A
#
# COMPACT_ATOMS: atom_id res chain seq x y z
N MET A 1 -13.32 -25.92 11.05
CA MET A 1 -11.89 -25.59 11.03
C MET A 1 -11.41 -25.81 12.44
N GLU A 2 -10.38 -26.63 12.64
CA GLU A 2 -9.78 -26.80 13.98
C GLU A 2 -9.43 -25.42 14.57
N ASP A 3 -9.68 -25.29 15.87
CA ASP A 3 -9.78 -24.09 16.72
C ASP A 3 -8.48 -23.25 16.85
N ARG A 4 -7.72 -23.06 15.77
CA ARG A 4 -6.46 -22.31 15.78
C ARG A 4 -6.73 -20.81 15.76
N ARG A 5 -6.95 -20.25 16.94
CA ARG A 5 -7.07 -18.80 17.14
C ARG A 5 -5.68 -18.18 17.25
N PRO A 6 -5.43 -17.03 16.61
CA PRO A 6 -4.23 -16.26 16.87
C PRO A 6 -4.29 -15.71 18.30
N VAL A 7 -3.33 -16.09 19.14
CA VAL A 7 -3.22 -15.67 20.53
C VAL A 7 -1.89 -14.96 20.75
N VAL A 8 -1.91 -13.86 21.51
CA VAL A 8 -0.68 -13.14 21.91
C VAL A 8 0.20 -14.08 22.75
N GLY A 9 1.49 -14.17 22.41
CA GLY A 9 2.43 -15.12 23.02
C GLY A 9 2.50 -16.48 22.35
N ASP A 10 1.70 -16.76 21.31
CA ASP A 10 1.83 -17.99 20.50
C ASP A 10 2.84 -17.82 19.36
N PHE A 11 4.04 -18.34 19.56
CA PHE A 11 5.12 -18.28 18.56
C PHE A 11 5.25 -19.55 17.72
N LEU A 12 4.46 -20.58 18.02
CA LEU A 12 4.59 -21.91 17.43
C LEU A 12 3.62 -22.11 16.26
N THR A 13 2.38 -21.62 16.38
CA THR A 13 1.41 -21.74 15.29
C THR A 13 1.78 -20.77 14.18
N LEU A 14 1.92 -21.29 12.96
CA LEU A 14 2.16 -20.50 11.77
C LEU A 14 0.89 -20.46 10.93
N PHE A 15 0.47 -19.25 10.60
CA PHE A 15 -0.67 -18.96 9.75
C PHE A 15 -0.19 -18.56 8.36
N ASP A 16 -0.75 -19.16 7.32
CA ASP A 16 -0.45 -18.78 5.94
C ASP A 16 -1.21 -17.52 5.51
N ILE A 17 -0.86 -16.98 4.34
CA ILE A 17 -1.47 -15.74 3.85
C ILE A 17 -2.99 -15.81 3.65
N GLY A 18 -3.53 -16.97 3.28
CA GLY A 18 -4.96 -17.20 3.16
C GLY A 18 -5.63 -17.18 4.53
N GLU A 19 -5.00 -17.77 5.56
CA GLU A 19 -5.50 -17.69 6.94
C GLU A 19 -5.42 -16.26 7.50
N ILE A 20 -4.32 -15.55 7.25
CA ILE A 20 -4.16 -14.14 7.63
C ILE A 20 -5.26 -13.29 6.97
N ALA A 21 -5.52 -13.51 5.68
CA ALA A 21 -6.59 -12.84 4.93
C ALA A 21 -7.97 -13.09 5.53
N GLN A 22 -8.26 -14.33 5.93
CA GLN A 22 -9.52 -14.69 6.58
C GLN A 22 -9.69 -14.00 7.94
N TRP A 23 -8.69 -14.09 8.81
CA TRP A 23 -8.73 -13.48 10.15
C TRP A 23 -8.88 -11.96 10.11
N THR A 24 -8.24 -11.33 9.14
CA THR A 24 -8.30 -9.88 8.97
C THR A 24 -9.47 -9.42 8.09
N ARG A 25 -10.23 -10.34 7.49
CA ARG A 25 -11.33 -10.05 6.54
C ARG A 25 -10.89 -9.19 5.34
N HIS A 26 -9.64 -9.32 4.90
CA HIS A 26 -9.09 -8.64 3.73
C HIS A 26 -8.59 -9.64 2.70
N GLY A 27 -8.52 -9.24 1.42
CA GLY A 27 -8.03 -10.12 0.36
C GLY A 27 -6.51 -10.33 0.42
N GLU A 28 -6.03 -11.52 0.04
CA GLU A 28 -4.60 -11.86 0.05
C GLU A 28 -3.73 -10.86 -0.72
N SER A 29 -4.19 -10.37 -1.87
CA SER A 29 -3.46 -9.36 -2.66
C SER A 29 -3.25 -8.06 -1.89
N MET A 30 -4.20 -7.68 -1.05
CA MET A 30 -4.10 -6.50 -0.20
C MET A 30 -3.06 -6.71 0.91
N ILE A 31 -3.07 -7.89 1.55
CA ILE A 31 -2.06 -8.30 2.53
C ILE A 31 -0.66 -8.27 1.90
N ARG A 32 -0.47 -8.87 0.71
CA ARG A 32 0.82 -8.84 -0.03
C ARG A 32 1.26 -7.41 -0.32
N ARG A 33 0.35 -6.54 -0.72
CA ARG A 33 0.64 -5.13 -0.99
C ARG A 33 1.12 -4.41 0.26
N TRP A 34 0.47 -4.63 1.40
CA TRP A 34 0.86 -4.01 2.67
C TRP A 34 2.20 -4.51 3.20
N ILE A 35 2.50 -5.79 2.97
CA ILE A 35 3.83 -6.35 3.21
C ILE A 35 4.86 -5.63 2.32
N GLY A 36 4.60 -5.54 1.02
CA GLY A 36 5.50 -4.87 0.07
C GLY A 36 5.67 -3.37 0.32
N SER A 37 4.66 -2.70 0.89
CA SER A 37 4.74 -1.29 1.26
C SER A 37 5.36 -1.04 2.64
N GLY A 38 5.70 -2.10 3.39
CA GLY A 38 6.20 -1.98 4.76
C GLY A 38 5.16 -1.55 5.80
N LYS A 39 3.86 -1.58 5.47
CA LYS A 39 2.78 -1.27 6.43
C LYS A 39 2.66 -2.36 7.49
N ILE A 40 2.96 -3.60 7.10
CA ILE A 40 3.17 -4.70 8.03
C ILE A 40 4.70 -4.79 8.23
N PRO A 41 5.21 -4.41 9.42
CA PRO A 41 6.64 -4.54 9.72
C PRO A 41 7.03 -6.02 9.57
N GLY A 42 8.30 -6.30 9.25
CA GLY A 42 8.88 -7.60 8.84
C GLY A 42 8.71 -8.81 9.75
N CYS A 43 7.71 -8.80 10.63
CA CYS A 43 7.17 -9.85 11.46
C CYS A 43 6.43 -10.92 10.63
N TYR A 44 7.04 -11.40 9.56
CA TYR A 44 6.54 -12.54 8.77
C TYR A 44 7.72 -13.33 8.22
N ARG A 45 7.52 -14.64 8.05
CA ARG A 45 8.52 -15.54 7.49
C ARG A 45 8.16 -15.86 6.04
N THR A 46 9.07 -15.56 5.14
CA THR A 46 8.98 -16.01 3.74
C THR A 46 9.70 -17.35 3.60
N ARG A 47 8.98 -18.39 3.18
CA ARG A 47 9.57 -19.69 2.83
C ARG A 47 9.87 -19.77 1.32
N PRO A 48 10.76 -20.69 0.90
CA PRO A 48 10.99 -20.97 -0.52
C PRO A 48 9.67 -21.17 -1.27
N GLY A 49 9.58 -20.59 -2.48
CA GLY A 49 8.33 -20.55 -3.26
C GLY A 49 7.41 -19.36 -2.95
N GLY A 50 7.89 -18.33 -2.23
CA GLY A 50 7.14 -17.08 -2.03
C GLY A 50 5.93 -17.21 -1.10
N LYS A 51 5.91 -18.25 -0.28
CA LYS A 51 4.87 -18.46 0.74
C LYS A 51 5.18 -17.60 1.96
N ILE A 52 4.16 -16.89 2.44
CA ILE A 52 4.24 -15.97 3.56
C ILE A 52 3.54 -16.61 4.75
N PHE A 53 4.20 -16.58 5.91
CA PHE A 53 3.67 -17.09 7.17
C PHE A 53 3.82 -16.05 8.28
N MET A 54 2.87 -15.99 9.20
CA MET A 54 2.95 -15.23 10.46
C MET A 54 2.75 -16.15 11.64
N SER A 55 3.37 -15.88 12.78
CA SER A 55 3.03 -16.59 14.01
C SER A 55 1.69 -16.13 14.57
N GLY A 56 1.09 -16.92 15.47
CA GLY A 56 -0.14 -16.56 16.18
C GLY A 56 -0.04 -15.23 16.91
N ASP A 57 1.08 -14.99 17.59
CA ASP A 57 1.40 -13.72 18.26
C ASP A 57 1.40 -12.53 17.27
N GLN A 58 2.11 -12.68 16.15
CA GLN A 58 2.21 -11.64 15.12
C GLN A 58 0.86 -11.33 14.49
N LEU A 59 0.07 -12.36 14.20
CA LEU A 59 -1.27 -12.21 13.64
C LEU A 59 -2.22 -11.57 14.66
N ALA A 60 -2.15 -11.96 15.94
CA ALA A 60 -2.96 -11.37 17.01
C ALA A 60 -2.66 -9.87 17.20
N LEU A 61 -1.38 -9.50 17.21
CA LEU A 61 -0.95 -8.10 17.27
C LEU A 61 -1.39 -7.31 16.05
N LEU A 62 -1.34 -7.90 14.85
CA LEU A 62 -1.81 -7.27 13.62
C LEU A 62 -3.31 -6.98 13.65
N ILE A 63 -4.12 -7.97 14.06
CA ILE A 63 -5.58 -7.83 14.19
C ILE A 63 -5.90 -6.72 15.20
N ARG A 64 -5.22 -6.72 16.36
CA ARG A 64 -5.43 -5.71 17.40
C ARG A 64 -5.10 -4.30 16.91
N SER A 65 -3.96 -4.13 16.22
CA SER A 65 -3.59 -2.83 15.65
C SER A 65 -4.62 -2.28 14.67
N TRP A 66 -5.36 -3.15 13.96
CA TRP A 66 -6.39 -2.72 13.03
C TRP A 66 -7.73 -2.46 13.70
N GLN A 67 -8.07 -3.21 14.75
CA GLN A 67 -9.21 -2.86 15.60
C GLN A 67 -9.02 -1.50 16.29
N GLU A 68 -7.79 -1.18 16.72
CA GLU A 68 -7.49 0.14 17.29
C GLU A 68 -7.53 1.26 16.24
N ALA A 69 -7.17 0.98 14.98
CA ALA A 69 -7.22 1.95 13.89
C ALA A 69 -8.65 2.25 13.37
N ASP A 70 -9.61 1.38 13.63
CA ASP A 70 -11.02 1.55 13.25
C ASP A 70 -11.78 2.50 14.22
N ILE A 71 -11.21 2.76 15.39
CA ILE A 71 -11.82 3.59 16.45
C ILE A 71 -11.51 5.08 16.29
N GLU A 72 -10.63 5.48 15.36
CA GLU A 72 -10.39 6.90 15.10
C GLU A 72 -11.58 7.47 14.30
N PRO A 73 -12.38 8.42 14.84
CA PRO A 73 -13.45 9.04 14.09
C PRO A 73 -12.85 9.68 12.81
N PRO A 74 -13.58 9.66 11.68
CA PRO A 74 -13.04 10.15 10.43
C PRO A 74 -12.65 11.62 10.59
N ASN A 75 -11.34 11.90 10.66
CA ASN A 75 -10.83 13.24 10.57
C ASN A 75 -10.96 13.68 9.09
N PRO A 76 -11.88 14.61 8.74
CA PRO A 76 -12.13 14.98 7.36
C PRO A 76 -10.98 15.77 6.70
N ALA A 77 -9.82 15.92 7.34
CA ALA A 77 -8.73 16.77 6.86
C ALA A 77 -7.80 16.13 5.81
N ARG A 78 -7.84 14.81 5.54
CA ARG A 78 -6.96 14.19 4.52
C ARG A 78 -7.55 14.32 3.11
N ARG A 79 -7.61 15.56 2.65
CA ARG A 79 -7.91 15.97 1.27
C ARG A 79 -6.92 15.30 0.31
N SER A 80 -7.45 14.53 -0.63
CA SER A 80 -6.72 13.94 -1.76
C SER A 80 -5.71 14.91 -2.38
N THR A 81 -4.41 14.59 -2.30
CA THR A 81 -3.41 15.16 -3.21
C THR A 81 -3.63 14.53 -4.58
N ARG A 82 -4.48 15.16 -5.39
CA ARG A 82 -4.66 14.84 -6.81
C ARG A 82 -3.30 15.00 -7.51
N VAL A 83 -2.69 13.88 -7.88
CA VAL A 83 -1.46 13.86 -8.69
C VAL A 83 -1.74 14.61 -9.98
N LYS A 84 -1.18 15.81 -10.14
CA LYS A 84 -1.11 16.48 -11.43
C LYS A 84 -0.18 15.65 -12.31
N ARG A 85 -0.73 14.98 -13.33
CA ARG A 85 0.06 14.46 -14.45
C ARG A 85 0.92 15.60 -14.99
N ARG A 86 2.23 15.42 -14.96
CA ARG A 86 3.20 16.28 -15.62
C ARG A 86 3.28 15.77 -17.06
N ASP A 87 2.61 16.46 -17.99
CA ASP A 87 2.69 16.15 -19.41
C ASP A 87 4.16 16.18 -19.88
N PRO A 88 4.66 15.13 -20.55
CA PRO A 88 6.00 15.13 -21.08
C PRO A 88 6.03 15.77 -22.49
N VAL A 89 6.73 16.90 -22.55
CA VAL A 89 7.55 17.38 -23.68
C VAL A 89 6.84 17.99 -24.91
N ALA A 90 7.24 19.24 -25.17
CA ALA A 90 6.89 20.10 -26.31
C ALA A 90 7.46 19.61 -27.66
N PRO A 91 6.93 20.11 -28.80
CA PRO A 91 7.71 20.23 -30.01
C PRO A 91 8.10 21.69 -30.27
N THR A 92 9.41 21.89 -30.26
CA THR A 92 10.15 23.00 -30.85
C THR A 92 9.74 23.20 -32.32
N ARG A 93 9.48 24.44 -32.75
CA ARG A 93 9.61 24.81 -34.17
C ARG A 93 10.36 26.13 -34.30
N ARG A 94 11.65 26.01 -34.62
CA ARG A 94 12.52 27.08 -35.14
C ARG A 94 12.18 27.34 -36.61
N GLY A 95 12.34 28.59 -37.04
CA GLY A 95 12.42 29.02 -38.44
C GLY A 95 11.31 30.02 -38.79
N GLY A 96 11.57 31.23 -39.27
CA GLY A 96 12.82 31.82 -39.72
C GLY A 96 12.66 33.31 -40.01
N HIS A 97 13.83 33.90 -40.19
CA HIS A 97 14.19 35.25 -40.63
C HIS A 97 13.28 35.88 -41.70
N ALA A 98 12.88 37.16 -41.52
CA ALA A 98 13.21 38.26 -42.45
C ALA A 98 12.72 39.65 -41.94
N PRO A 99 13.49 40.74 -42.16
CA PRO A 99 13.20 42.10 -41.67
C PRO A 99 12.62 43.07 -42.73
N LYS A 100 12.16 44.23 -42.25
CA LYS A 100 11.79 45.50 -42.93
C LYS A 100 10.54 45.47 -43.80
N GLN A 101 9.59 46.39 -43.57
CA GLN A 101 9.31 47.54 -44.45
C GLN A 101 8.43 48.58 -43.73
N ARG A 102 8.51 49.80 -44.24
CA ARG A 102 8.12 51.12 -43.73
C ARG A 102 6.81 51.53 -44.42
N LEU A 103 5.79 52.05 -43.74
CA LEU A 103 4.87 53.04 -44.33
C LEU A 103 3.99 53.78 -43.29
N ALA A 104 4.11 55.11 -43.35
CA ALA A 104 3.15 56.20 -43.12
C ALA A 104 2.06 56.11 -42.03
N SER A 105 2.08 57.08 -41.12
CA SER A 105 1.11 58.18 -41.10
C SER A 105 1.74 59.42 -40.47
#